data_AF-A0A8T7FLT6-F1
#
_entry.id   AF-A0A8T7FLT6-F1
#
_cell.length_a   1.000
_cell.length_b   1.000
_cell.length_c   1.000
_cell.angle_alpha   90.00
_cell.angle_beta   90.00
_cell.angle_gamma   90.00
#
_symmetry.space_group_name_H-M   'P 1'
#
loop_
_entity.id
_entity.type
_entity.pdbx_description
1 polymer ?
#
loop_
_entity_poly.entity_id
_entity_poly.type
_entity_poly.pdbx_seq_one_letter_code
_entity_poly.pdbx_strand_id
1 'polypeptide(L)' 'MLPNLLSAIETELQKQVARLDEPRTRPFHEMLAYHMGWTGEGAGPEATGKRVRPLLVLLTAASCGGEKDQQ' A
#
# COMPACT_ATOMS: atom_id res chain seq x y z
N MET A 1 15.52 8.64 -1.66
CA MET A 1 14.54 8.69 -2.77
C MET A 1 13.69 7.42 -2.84
N LEU A 2 14.24 6.23 -3.16
CA LEU A 2 13.46 4.98 -3.23
C LEU A 2 12.82 4.53 -1.90
N PRO A 3 13.51 4.56 -0.74
CA PRO A 3 12.88 4.20 0.54
C PRO A 3 11.67 5.08 0.89
N ASN A 4 11.72 6.36 0.53
CA ASN A 4 10.62 7.30 0.75
C ASN A 4 9.41 6.97 -0.15
N LEU A 5 9.63 6.48 -1.37
CA LEU A 5 8.56 6.06 -2.27
C LEU A 5 7.87 4.78 -1.77
N LEU A 6 8.64 3.82 -1.26
CA LEU A 6 8.08 2.58 -0.69
C LEU A 6 7.24 2.87 0.55
N SER A 7 7.73 3.73 1.45
CA SER A 7 6.96 4.18 2.61
C SER A 7 5.66 4.89 2.19
N ALA A 8 5.73 5.82 1.23
CA ALA A 8 4.54 6.51 0.71
C ALA A 8 3.53 5.56 0.05
N ILE A 9 4.00 4.55 -0.68
CA ILE A 9 3.13 3.50 -1.25
C ILE A 9 2.42 2.75 -0.13
N GLU A 10 3.13 2.35 0.91
CA GLU A 10 2.56 1.58 2.01
C GLU A 10 1.51 2.39 2.79
N THR A 11 1.81 3.66 3.09
CA THR A 11 0.86 4.59 3.72
C THR A 11 -0.40 4.75 2.88
N GLU A 12 -0.26 4.95 1.57
CA GLU A 12 -1.42 5.12 0.68
C GLU A 12 -2.26 3.84 0.57
N LEU A 13 -1.62 2.68 0.48
CA LEU A 13 -2.32 1.39 0.47
C LEU A 13 -3.12 1.19 1.75
N GLN A 14 -2.54 1.46 2.91
CA GLN A 14 -3.23 1.36 4.20
C GLN A 14 -4.39 2.35 4.29
N LYS A 15 -4.19 3.61 3.86
CA LYS A 15 -5.24 4.64 3.80
C LYS A 15 -6.43 4.18 2.97
N GLN A 16 -6.20 3.62 1.78
CA GLN A 16 -7.27 3.19 0.90
C GLN A 16 -8.00 1.94 1.41
N VAL A 17 -7.27 0.98 1.98
CA VAL A 17 -7.86 -0.26 2.52
C VAL A 17 -8.64 0.01 3.82
N ALA A 18 -8.17 0.93 4.67
CA ALA A 18 -8.83 1.30 5.93
C ALA A 18 -10.26 1.85 5.72
N ARG A 19 -10.57 2.39 4.54
CA ARG A 19 -11.93 2.83 4.17
C ARG A 19 -12.95 1.70 4.13
N LEU A 20 -12.49 0.45 4.08
CA LEU A 20 -13.33 -0.75 4.10
C LEU A 20 -13.59 -1.24 5.53
N ASP A 21 -13.02 -0.61 6.56
CA ASP A 21 -13.24 -0.99 7.97
C ASP A 21 -14.60 -0.50 8.51
N GLU A 22 -15.67 -0.82 7.80
CA GLU A 22 -17.05 -0.57 8.17
C GLU A 22 -17.73 -1.88 8.58
N PRO A 23 -18.78 -1.87 9.43
CA PRO A 23 -19.42 -3.10 9.92
C PRO A 23 -19.82 -4.11 8.84
N ARG A 24 -20.26 -3.64 7.67
CA ARG A 24 -20.67 -4.50 6.56
C ARG A 24 -19.49 -5.07 5.76
N THR A 25 -18.36 -4.36 5.69
CA THR A 25 -17.20 -4.71 4.86
C THR A 25 -15.99 -5.20 5.67
N ARG A 26 -16.07 -5.18 7.00
CA ARG A 26 -15.02 -5.58 7.92
C ARG A 26 -14.38 -6.95 7.61
N PRO A 27 -15.13 -8.02 7.26
CA PRO A 27 -14.49 -9.29 6.88
C PRO A 27 -13.58 -9.17 5.64
N PHE A 28 -13.94 -8.32 4.68
CA PHE A 28 -13.11 -8.07 3.50
C PHE A 28 -11.90 -7.21 3.81
N HIS A 29 -12.05 -6.23 4.70
CA HIS A 29 -10.93 -5.45 5.22
C HIS A 29 -9.90 -6.35 5.91
N GLU A 30 -10.34 -7.26 6.79
CA GLU A 30 -9.47 -8.21 7.48
C GLU A 30 -8.76 -9.16 6.50
N MET A 31 -9.49 -9.70 5.54
CA MET A 31 -8.94 -10.55 4.48
C MET A 31 -7.87 -9.81 3.66
N LEU A 32 -8.13 -8.56 3.27
CA LEU A 32 -7.16 -7.74 2.53
C LEU A 32 -5.93 -7.41 3.38
N ALA A 33 -6.12 -7.02 4.64
CA ALA A 33 -5.01 -6.73 5.55
C ALA A 33 -4.10 -7.95 5.76
N TYR A 34 -4.69 -9.15 5.87
CA TYR A 34 -3.95 -10.40 5.94
C TYR A 34 -3.17 -10.67 4.64
N HIS A 35 -3.81 -10.56 3.48
CA HIS A 35 -3.12 -10.75 2.19
C HIS A 35 -2.00 -9.74 1.92
N MET A 36 -2.11 -8.54 2.50
CA MET A 36 -1.07 -7.52 2.39
C MET A 36 0.10 -7.75 3.35
N GLY A 37 0.01 -8.74 4.24
CA GLY A 37 1.02 -9.07 5.24
C GLY A 37 0.99 -8.13 6.46
N TRP A 38 -0.12 -7.43 6.69
CA TRP A 38 -0.26 -6.46 7.79
C TRP A 38 -0.74 -7.10 9.09
N THR A 39 -1.44 -8.21 8.99
CA THR A 39 -2.03 -8.93 10.13
C THR A 39 -1.80 -10.43 9.99
N GLY A 40 -1.97 -11.17 11.10
CA GLY A 40 -1.76 -12.62 11.15
C GLY A 40 -0.36 -13.02 11.60
N GLU A 41 -0.15 -14.33 11.73
CA GLU A 41 1.13 -14.90 12.12
C GLU A 41 2.16 -14.71 11.00
N GLY A 42 3.35 -14.20 11.34
CA GLY A 42 4.39 -13.88 10.37
C GLY A 42 4.20 -12.55 9.64
N ALA A 43 3.21 -11.74 10.01
CA ALA A 43 3.08 -10.37 9.52
C ALA A 43 4.31 -9.52 9.85
N GLY A 44 4.65 -8.57 8.97
CA GLY A 44 5.83 -7.73 9.11
C GLY A 44 6.48 -7.40 7.78
N PRO A 45 7.62 -6.69 7.80
CA PRO A 45 8.28 -6.18 6.59
C PRO A 45 8.55 -7.26 5.53
N GLU A 46 8.93 -8.47 5.95
CA GLU A 46 9.22 -9.59 5.05
C GLU A 46 7.96 -10.21 4.44
N ALA A 47 6.80 -10.05 5.07
CA ALA A 47 5.51 -10.46 4.54
C ALA A 47 4.90 -9.41 3.59
N THR A 48 5.35 -8.15 3.69
CA THR A 48 4.94 -7.11 2.74
C THR A 48 5.66 -7.34 1.40
N GLY A 49 4.88 -7.62 0.34
CA GLY A 49 5.47 -7.87 -0.99
C GLY A 49 6.32 -6.69 -1.47
N LYS A 50 7.30 -6.93 -2.35
CA LYS A 50 8.33 -5.96 -2.81
C LYS A 50 7.84 -4.63 -3.42
N ARG A 51 6.53 -4.45 -3.61
CA ARG A 51 5.88 -3.26 -4.22
C ARG A 51 6.50 -2.76 -5.54
N VAL A 52 7.07 -3.67 -6.36
CA VAL A 52 7.72 -3.32 -7.64
C VAL A 52 6.74 -2.67 -8.62
N ARG A 53 5.51 -3.18 -8.72
CA ARG A 53 4.52 -2.68 -9.70
C ARG A 53 4.08 -1.23 -9.38
N PRO A 54 3.66 -0.91 -8.15
CA PRO A 54 3.37 0.49 -7.78
C PRO A 54 4.59 1.41 -7.91
N LEU A 55 5.79 0.93 -7.60
CA LEU A 55 7.02 1.72 -7.73
C LEU A 55 7.29 2.12 -9.18
N LEU A 56 7.17 1.17 -10.13
CA LEU A 56 7.35 1.44 -11.56
C LEU A 56 6.34 2.47 -12.06
N VAL A 57 5.06 2.36 -11.67
CA VAL A 57 4.03 3.32 -12.04
C VAL A 57 4.41 4.75 -11.62
N LEU A 58 4.86 4.93 -10.37
CA LEU A 58 5.21 6.25 -9.85
C LEU A 58 6.47 6.82 -10.51
N LEU A 59 7.46 5.99 -10.81
CA LEU A 59 8.66 6.42 -11.52
C LEU A 59 8.36 6.82 -12.97
N THR A 60 7.49 6.06 -13.65
CA THR A 60 7.02 6.40 -14.99
C THR A 60 6.24 7.71 -14.99
N ALA A 61 5.29 7.88 -14.06
CA ALA A 61 4.52 9.12 -13.93
C ALA A 61 5.44 10.34 -13.69
N ALA A 62 6.39 10.22 -12.75
CA ALA A 62 7.37 11.27 -12.46
C ALA A 62 8.24 11.62 -13.68
N SER A 63 8.62 10.62 -14.48
CA SER A 63 9.41 10.81 -15.69
C SER A 63 8.66 11.57 -16.79
N CYS A 64 7.32 11.54 -16.76
CA CYS A 64 6.45 12.30 -17.65
C CYS A 64 6.06 13.69 -17.07
N GLY A 65 6.66 14.12 -15.95
CA GLY A 65 6.33 15.37 -15.28
C GLY A 65 5.09 15.30 -14.38
N GLY A 66 4.57 14.10 -14.09
CA GLY A 66 3.53 13.91 -13.09
C GLY A 66 4.13 14.03 -11.68
N GLU A 67 3.85 15.13 -11.00
CA GLU A 67 4.16 15.23 -9.57
C GLU A 67 3.18 14.37 -8.76
N LYS A 68 3.69 13.81 -7.66
CA LYS A 68 2.83 13.12 -6.71
C LYS A 68 2.04 14.17 -5.94
N ASP A 69 0.76 14.32 -6.25
CA ASP A 69 -0.14 15.08 -5.40
C ASP A 69 -0.22 14.41 -4.02
N GLN A 70 0.28 15.13 -3.03
CA GLN A 70 0.22 14.78 -1.61
C GLN A 70 -1.17 15.18 -1.08
N GLN A 71 -2.18 14.32 -1.23
CA GLN A 71 -3.53 14.51 -0.64
C GLN A 71 -3.97 13.30 0.19
#